data_AF-A0A9X8DRT1-F1
#
_entry.id   AF-A0A9X8DRT1-F1
#
_cell.length_a   1.000
_cell.length_b   1.000
_cell.length_c   1.000
_cell.angle_alpha   90.00
_cell.angle_beta   90.00
_cell.angle_gamma   90.00
#
_symmetry.space_group_name_H-M   'P 1'
#
loop_
_entity.id
_entity.type
_entity.pdbx_description
1 polymer ?
#
loop_
_entity_poly.entity_id
_entity_poly.type
_entity_poly.pdbx_seq_one_letter_code
_entity_poly.pdbx_strand_id
1 'polypeptide(L)'
;ALMGSRPLLTFDAAFDETAHMQLIKALFIQVWGTPKGHPKSKPFIDRVMSFYFADGKIWCRNFQLADEADTKKLEQAALHRGEELTNLIEIGPRFVMTPIRIFDGSFGGVTLYQNPNYVAPNETRKTAKYDKRDKYVTRKLAEDTRASRNQVNVHPEDQFADVFAGAESP
;
A
#
# COMPACT_ATOMS: atom_id res chain seq x y z
N ALA A 1 5.21 -25.75 1.00
CA ALA A 1 5.57 -25.79 -0.43
C ALA A 1 6.91 -26.48 -0.69
N LEU A 2 6.93 -27.35 -1.70
CA LEU A 2 8.09 -28.10 -2.18
C LEU A 2 9.09 -27.18 -2.90
N MET A 3 10.33 -27.16 -2.40
CA MET A 3 11.42 -26.42 -3.05
C MET A 3 11.71 -27.00 -4.45
N GLY A 4 11.74 -26.14 -5.45
CA GLY A 4 11.97 -26.50 -6.86
C GLY A 4 10.71 -26.87 -7.65
N SER A 5 9.52 -26.79 -7.04
CA SER A 5 8.26 -26.92 -7.78
C SER A 5 8.05 -25.74 -8.74
N ARG A 6 7.40 -26.03 -9.86
CA ARG A 6 7.06 -25.04 -10.89
C ARG A 6 5.78 -24.32 -10.46
N PRO A 7 5.82 -23.01 -10.15
CA PRO A 7 4.63 -22.29 -9.73
C PRO A 7 3.68 -22.08 -10.91
N LEU A 8 2.38 -22.17 -10.65
CA LEU A 8 1.36 -21.61 -11.54
C LEU A 8 1.29 -20.11 -11.30
N LEU A 9 1.40 -19.32 -12.35
CA LEU A 9 1.23 -17.87 -12.27
C LEU A 9 -0.18 -17.51 -12.72
N THR A 10 -0.94 -16.87 -11.84
CA THR A 10 -2.31 -16.41 -12.13
C THR A 10 -2.33 -14.90 -12.12
N PHE A 11 -2.89 -14.32 -13.18
CA PHE A 11 -2.99 -12.88 -13.36
C PHE A 11 -4.44 -12.49 -13.46
N ASP A 12 -4.79 -11.40 -12.80
CA ASP A 12 -6.07 -10.73 -12.95
C ASP A 12 -6.26 -10.16 -14.37
N ALA A 13 -7.50 -10.03 -14.81
CA ALA A 13 -7.86 -9.55 -16.15
C ALA A 13 -7.36 -8.12 -16.42
N ALA A 14 -7.28 -7.31 -15.35
CA ALA A 14 -6.75 -5.94 -15.41
C ALA A 14 -5.32 -5.86 -15.98
N PHE A 15 -4.54 -6.95 -15.93
CA PHE A 15 -3.20 -6.96 -16.53
C PHE A 15 -3.22 -6.90 -18.06
N ASP A 16 -4.33 -7.25 -18.70
CA ASP A 16 -4.48 -7.24 -20.15
C ASP A 16 -5.09 -5.93 -20.68
N GLU A 17 -5.54 -5.03 -19.80
CA GLU A 17 -6.25 -3.79 -20.19
C GLU A 17 -5.33 -2.66 -20.67
N THR A 18 -4.16 -2.51 -20.06
CA THR A 18 -3.25 -1.38 -20.36
C THR A 18 -1.87 -1.86 -20.76
N ALA A 19 -1.22 -1.15 -21.69
CA ALA A 19 0.08 -1.54 -22.25
C ALA A 19 1.17 -1.70 -21.17
N HIS A 20 1.21 -0.81 -20.18
CA HIS A 20 2.19 -0.89 -19.10
C HIS A 20 1.93 -2.10 -18.19
N MET A 21 0.67 -2.52 -17.99
CA MET A 21 0.35 -3.72 -17.23
C MET A 21 0.64 -5.01 -18.00
N GLN A 22 0.41 -5.03 -19.32
CA GLN A 22 0.81 -6.15 -20.18
C GLN A 22 2.33 -6.36 -20.14
N LEU A 23 3.10 -5.27 -20.15
CA LEU A 23 4.55 -5.32 -20.01
C LEU A 23 4.96 -5.88 -18.63
N ILE A 24 4.31 -5.42 -17.55
CA ILE A 24 4.54 -5.93 -16.20
C ILE A 24 4.20 -7.42 -16.13
N LYS A 25 3.08 -7.87 -16.70
CA LYS A 25 2.68 -9.29 -16.79
C LYS A 25 3.75 -10.13 -17.49
N ALA A 26 4.25 -9.67 -18.64
CA ALA A 26 5.31 -10.36 -19.38
C ALA A 26 6.61 -10.47 -18.56
N LEU A 27 7.02 -9.37 -17.90
CA LEU A 27 8.19 -9.37 -17.01
C LEU A 27 7.99 -10.32 -15.82
N PHE A 28 6.79 -10.36 -15.26
CA PHE A 28 6.48 -11.21 -14.11
C PHE A 28 6.55 -12.70 -14.49
N ILE A 29 6.07 -13.06 -15.68
CA ILE A 29 6.22 -14.42 -16.21
C ILE A 29 7.70 -14.82 -16.32
N GLN A 30 8.57 -13.90 -16.74
CA GLN A 30 10.00 -14.18 -16.86
C GLN A 30 10.71 -14.28 -15.51
N VAL A 31 10.35 -13.43 -14.54
CA VAL A 31 10.99 -13.38 -13.21
C VAL A 31 10.56 -14.54 -12.32
N TRP A 32 9.26 -14.83 -12.24
CA TRP A 32 8.72 -15.85 -11.33
C TRP A 32 8.41 -17.17 -12.02
N GLY A 33 8.38 -17.21 -13.35
CA GLY A 33 8.20 -18.44 -14.11
C GLY A 33 9.41 -19.35 -14.03
N THR A 34 9.18 -20.67 -14.11
CA THR A 34 10.26 -21.64 -14.23
C THR A 34 10.43 -22.02 -15.71
N PRO A 35 11.61 -21.79 -16.31
CA PRO A 35 11.83 -22.13 -17.71
C PRO A 35 11.78 -23.64 -17.92
N LYS A 36 11.40 -24.05 -19.13
CA LYS A 36 11.33 -25.47 -19.50
C LYS A 36 12.71 -26.11 -19.39
N GLY A 37 12.80 -27.21 -18.64
CA GLY A 37 14.05 -27.96 -18.49
C GLY A 37 15.05 -27.34 -17.51
N HIS A 38 14.63 -26.43 -16.63
CA HIS A 38 15.51 -25.91 -15.60
C HIS A 38 16.07 -27.06 -14.72
N PRO A 39 17.39 -27.16 -14.53
CA PRO A 39 18.02 -28.36 -13.93
C PRO A 39 17.60 -28.63 -12.49
N LYS A 40 17.16 -27.59 -11.76
CA LYS A 40 16.65 -27.69 -10.38
C LYS A 40 15.12 -27.79 -10.30
N SER A 41 14.42 -27.85 -11.45
CA SER A 41 12.97 -27.95 -11.47
C SER A 41 12.52 -29.38 -11.18
N LYS A 42 11.50 -29.51 -10.35
CA LYS A 42 10.80 -30.75 -10.10
C LYS A 42 9.57 -30.83 -11.01
N PRO A 43 9.12 -32.03 -11.40
CA PRO A 43 8.00 -32.19 -12.33
C PRO A 43 6.65 -31.77 -11.74
N PHE A 44 6.55 -31.62 -10.42
CA PHE A 44 5.30 -31.34 -9.71
C PHE A 44 4.95 -29.85 -9.65
N ILE A 45 3.65 -29.59 -9.68
CA ILE A 45 3.04 -28.29 -9.39
C ILE A 45 2.51 -28.39 -7.96
N ASP A 46 2.99 -27.52 -7.08
CA ASP A 46 2.63 -27.54 -5.65
C ASP A 46 2.19 -26.15 -5.16
N ARG A 47 2.43 -25.09 -5.95
CA ARG A 47 2.08 -23.73 -5.55
C ARG A 47 1.54 -22.89 -6.70
N VAL A 48 0.65 -21.97 -6.34
CA VAL A 48 0.15 -20.89 -7.19
C VAL A 48 0.67 -19.56 -6.65
N MET A 49 1.22 -18.74 -7.53
CA MET A 49 1.48 -17.32 -7.26
C MET A 49 0.44 -16.51 -8.01
N SER A 50 -0.31 -15.70 -7.27
CA SER A 50 -1.43 -14.92 -7.79
C SER A 50 -1.14 -13.43 -7.71
N PHE A 51 -1.37 -12.75 -8.83
CA PHE A 51 -1.20 -11.31 -9.00
C PHE A 51 -2.55 -10.66 -9.24
N TYR A 52 -3.01 -9.86 -8.27
CA TYR A 52 -4.27 -9.12 -8.36
C TYR A 52 -4.01 -7.64 -8.50
N PHE A 53 -4.78 -6.94 -9.33
CA PHE A 53 -4.66 -5.49 -9.45
C PHE A 53 -5.86 -4.82 -8.77
N ALA A 54 -5.61 -4.16 -7.65
CA ALA A 54 -6.64 -3.48 -6.88
C ALA A 54 -6.08 -2.22 -6.21
N ASP A 55 -6.86 -1.14 -6.23
CA ASP A 55 -6.47 0.17 -5.66
C ASP A 55 -5.15 0.72 -6.27
N GLY A 56 -4.96 0.55 -7.58
CA GLY A 56 -3.74 0.98 -8.26
C GLY A 56 -2.46 0.25 -7.82
N LYS A 57 -2.62 -0.87 -7.11
CA LYS A 57 -1.54 -1.68 -6.54
C LYS A 57 -1.66 -3.12 -7.01
N ILE A 58 -0.51 -3.77 -7.13
CA ILE A 58 -0.40 -5.18 -7.46
C ILE A 58 -0.23 -5.96 -6.16
N TRP A 59 -1.20 -6.81 -5.85
CA TRP A 59 -1.19 -7.69 -4.69
C TRP A 59 -0.67 -9.05 -5.10
N CYS A 60 0.44 -9.45 -4.49
CA CYS A 60 1.07 -10.75 -4.74
C CYS A 60 0.77 -11.69 -3.57
N ARG A 61 0.16 -12.83 -3.86
CA ARG A 61 -0.16 -13.89 -2.89
C ARG A 61 0.37 -15.22 -3.37
N ASN A 62 0.70 -16.10 -2.41
CA ASN A 62 1.25 -17.42 -2.68
C ASN A 62 0.45 -18.48 -1.93
N PHE A 63 -0.07 -19.45 -2.68
CA PHE A 63 -0.90 -20.54 -2.18
C PHE A 63 -0.23 -21.89 -2.46
N GLN A 64 -0.33 -22.83 -1.53
CA GLN A 64 -0.08 -24.24 -1.77
C GLN A 64 -1.34 -24.87 -2.33
N LEU A 65 -1.18 -25.80 -3.27
CA LEU A 65 -2.24 -26.73 -3.60
C LEU A 65 -2.21 -27.85 -2.55
N ALA A 66 -3.32 -28.01 -1.85
CA ALA A 66 -3.58 -29.13 -0.95
C ALA A 66 -4.69 -29.97 -1.59
N ASP A 67 -4.31 -31.10 -2.17
CA ASP A 67 -5.26 -32.05 -2.72
C ASP A 67 -5.66 -33.04 -1.63
N GLU A 68 -6.96 -33.13 -1.35
CA GLU A 68 -7.52 -34.15 -0.46
C GLU A 68 -7.75 -35.49 -1.19
N ALA A 69 -7.51 -35.51 -2.50
CA ALA A 69 -7.67 -36.70 -3.33
C ALA A 69 -6.39 -37.57 -3.30
N ASP A 70 -6.39 -38.62 -2.47
CA ASP A 70 -5.28 -39.59 -2.41
C ASP A 70 -5.05 -40.35 -3.73
N THR A 71 -6.05 -40.40 -4.63
CA THR A 71 -5.92 -41.07 -5.94
C THR A 71 -6.59 -40.30 -7.08
N LYS A 72 -6.00 -40.39 -8.28
CA LYS A 72 -6.55 -39.81 -9.53
C LYS A 72 -7.97 -40.28 -9.86
N LYS A 73 -8.36 -41.48 -9.41
CA LYS A 73 -9.72 -42.01 -9.62
C LYS A 73 -10.74 -41.26 -8.75
N LEU A 74 -10.39 -40.93 -7.52
CA LEU A 74 -11.21 -40.13 -6.62
C LEU A 74 -11.36 -38.69 -7.13
N GLU A 75 -10.25 -38.10 -7.62
CA GLU A 75 -10.25 -36.77 -8.23
C GLU A 75 -11.21 -36.69 -9.44
N GLN A 76 -11.12 -37.64 -10.38
CA GLN A 76 -12.01 -37.68 -11.55
C GLN A 76 -13.48 -37.93 -11.16
N ALA A 77 -13.72 -38.77 -10.16
CA ALA A 77 -15.07 -39.04 -9.68
C ALA A 77 -15.68 -37.81 -8.98
N ALA A 78 -14.89 -37.05 -8.22
CA ALA A 78 -15.31 -35.81 -7.58
C ALA A 78 -15.56 -34.71 -8.61
N LEU A 79 -14.69 -34.58 -9.62
CA LEU A 79 -14.91 -33.66 -10.75
C LEU A 79 -16.24 -33.95 -11.47
N HIS A 80 -16.57 -35.23 -11.67
CA HIS A 80 -17.85 -35.65 -12.27
C HIS A 80 -19.06 -35.40 -11.34
N ARG A 81 -18.85 -35.30 -10.02
CA ARG A 81 -19.88 -34.92 -9.04
C ARG A 81 -19.99 -33.41 -8.84
N GLY A 82 -19.08 -32.62 -9.42
CA GLY A 82 -19.00 -31.17 -9.18
C GLY A 82 -18.38 -30.79 -7.83
N GLU A 83 -17.68 -31.72 -7.18
CA GLU A 83 -16.99 -31.48 -5.91
C GLU A 83 -15.54 -31.03 -6.19
N GLU A 84 -15.16 -29.83 -5.73
CA GLU A 84 -13.77 -29.36 -5.77
C GLU A 84 -13.01 -29.90 -4.54
N LEU A 85 -12.07 -30.82 -4.77
CA LEU A 85 -11.20 -31.39 -3.73
C LEU A 85 -9.87 -30.65 -3.57
N THR A 86 -9.64 -29.63 -4.40
CA THR A 86 -8.41 -28.84 -4.46
C THR A 86 -8.54 -27.63 -3.55
N ASN A 87 -7.87 -27.67 -2.40
CA ASN A 87 -7.86 -26.56 -1.45
C ASN A 87 -6.59 -25.72 -1.61
N LEU A 88 -6.73 -24.39 -1.49
CA LEU A 88 -5.62 -23.45 -1.56
C LEU A 88 -5.26 -22.94 -0.16
N ILE A 89 -4.04 -23.21 0.30
CA ILE A 89 -3.55 -22.79 1.62
C ILE A 89 -2.51 -21.67 1.44
N GLU A 90 -2.72 -20.49 2.04
CA GLU A 90 -1.75 -19.38 1.94
C GLU A 90 -0.45 -19.73 2.69
N ILE A 91 0.69 -19.70 1.98
CA ILE A 91 2.02 -20.00 2.54
C ILE A 91 2.87 -18.74 2.67
N GLY A 92 2.73 -17.82 1.71
CA GLY A 92 3.56 -16.63 1.58
C GLY A 92 4.82 -16.79 0.70
N PRO A 93 5.61 -15.71 0.53
CA PRO A 93 5.41 -14.38 1.10
C PRO A 93 4.21 -13.65 0.49
N ARG A 94 3.62 -12.74 1.26
CA ARG A 94 2.57 -11.81 0.81
C ARG A 94 3.17 -10.42 0.72
N PHE A 95 2.99 -9.76 -0.41
CA PHE A 95 3.48 -8.39 -0.58
C PHE A 95 2.64 -7.62 -1.59
N VAL A 96 2.82 -6.30 -1.57
CA VAL A 96 2.12 -5.38 -2.46
C VAL A 96 3.16 -4.55 -3.19
N MET A 97 3.01 -4.43 -4.50
CA MET A 97 3.86 -3.62 -5.35
C MET A 97 3.07 -2.45 -5.92
N THR A 98 3.70 -1.29 -6.01
CA THR A 98 3.17 -0.14 -6.73
C THR A 98 4.13 0.22 -7.85
N PRO A 99 3.72 0.14 -9.12
CA PRO A 99 4.58 0.56 -10.22
C PRO A 99 4.85 2.07 -10.10
N ILE A 100 6.13 2.45 -10.12
CA ILE A 100 6.54 3.86 -9.98
C ILE A 100 6.81 4.45 -11.36
N ARG A 101 7.75 3.83 -12.09
CA ARG A 101 8.23 4.30 -13.39
C ARG A 101 8.79 3.13 -14.21
N ILE A 102 8.64 3.20 -15.53
CA ILE A 102 9.21 2.26 -16.49
C ILE A 102 10.15 3.04 -17.42
N PHE A 103 11.36 2.53 -17.60
CA PHE A 103 12.36 3.09 -18.48
C PHE A 103 12.53 2.21 -19.72
N ASP A 104 12.98 2.81 -20.81
CA ASP A 104 13.24 2.13 -22.08
C ASP A 104 14.47 1.20 -22.03
N GLY A 105 15.48 1.55 -21.21
CA GLY A 105 16.74 0.82 -21.12
C GLY A 105 16.94 0.05 -19.81
N SER A 106 18.02 -0.72 -19.78
CA SER A 106 18.47 -1.41 -18.56
C SER A 106 19.01 -0.38 -17.56
N PHE A 107 18.32 -0.22 -16.44
CA PHE A 107 18.65 0.73 -15.35
C PHE A 107 18.73 2.22 -15.76
N GLY A 108 18.18 2.60 -16.92
CA GLY A 108 18.21 3.99 -17.39
C GLY A 108 17.47 4.20 -18.71
N GLY A 109 17.57 5.39 -19.27
CA GLY A 109 16.91 5.77 -20.53
C GLY A 109 15.66 6.63 -20.33
N VAL A 110 14.91 6.81 -21.42
CA VAL A 110 13.72 7.66 -21.43
C VAL A 110 12.60 7.01 -20.59
N THR A 111 11.79 7.83 -19.94
CA THR A 111 10.64 7.36 -19.18
C THR A 111 9.48 7.02 -20.12
N LEU A 112 9.11 5.75 -20.18
CA LEU A 112 7.99 5.26 -20.99
C LEU A 112 6.66 5.36 -20.24
N TYR A 113 6.70 5.19 -18.92
CA TYR A 113 5.53 5.28 -18.06
C TYR A 113 5.92 5.83 -16.70
N GLN A 114 5.09 6.70 -16.15
CA GLN A 114 5.19 7.20 -14.78
C GLN A 114 3.82 7.15 -14.15
N ASN A 115 3.72 6.53 -12.97
CA ASN A 115 2.46 6.44 -12.24
C ASN A 115 2.09 7.81 -11.64
N PRO A 116 0.98 8.43 -12.05
CA PRO A 116 0.56 9.74 -11.53
C PRO A 116 0.08 9.66 -10.08
N ASN A 117 -0.39 8.50 -9.63
CA ASN A 117 -0.96 8.30 -8.30
C ASN A 117 0.11 7.94 -7.25
N TYR A 118 1.35 7.71 -7.67
CA TYR A 118 2.42 7.33 -6.75
C TYR A 118 2.95 8.55 -6.00
N VAL A 119 2.80 8.53 -4.66
CA VAL A 119 3.44 9.49 -3.75
C VAL A 119 4.56 8.78 -3.01
N ALA A 120 5.76 9.37 -3.02
CA ALA A 120 6.90 8.79 -2.31
C ALA A 120 6.68 8.83 -0.79
N PRO A 121 7.04 7.78 -0.02
CA PRO A 121 6.90 7.79 1.44
C PRO A 121 7.66 8.93 2.12
N ASN A 122 8.76 9.39 1.51
CA ASN A 122 9.50 10.56 1.96
C ASN A 122 8.68 11.85 1.88
N GLU A 123 7.89 12.00 0.83
CA GLU A 123 7.02 13.15 0.62
C GLU A 123 5.88 13.14 1.65
N THR A 124 5.23 12.01 1.87
CA THR A 124 4.23 11.86 2.94
C THR A 124 4.81 12.21 4.32
N ARG A 125 6.03 11.73 4.62
CA ARG A 125 6.74 12.08 5.87
C ARG A 125 7.08 13.57 5.96
N LYS A 126 7.42 14.20 4.83
CA LYS A 126 7.73 15.63 4.76
C LYS A 126 6.47 16.47 5.00
N THR A 127 5.35 16.14 4.35
CA THR A 127 4.04 16.79 4.53
C THR A 127 3.59 16.69 5.99
N ALA A 128 3.67 15.50 6.59
CA ALA A 128 3.32 15.33 8.01
C ALA A 128 4.18 16.18 8.97
N LYS A 129 5.44 16.49 8.60
CA LYS A 129 6.29 17.43 9.35
C LYS A 129 5.85 18.89 9.14
N TYR A 130 5.48 19.26 7.92
CA TYR A 130 4.95 20.60 7.64
C TYR A 130 3.62 20.84 8.37
N ASP A 131 2.71 19.88 8.38
CA ASP A 131 1.44 20.01 9.11
C ASP A 131 1.66 20.28 10.61
N LYS A 132 2.67 19.62 11.21
CA LYS A 132 3.07 19.84 12.60
C LYS A 132 3.68 21.23 12.81
N ARG A 133 4.53 21.68 11.88
CA ARG A 133 5.10 23.03 11.90
C ARG A 133 3.99 24.08 11.80
N ASP A 134 3.06 23.91 10.88
CA ASP A 134 2.01 24.90 10.62
C ASP A 134 1.05 24.98 11.81
N LYS A 135 0.68 23.85 12.42
CA LYS A 135 -0.06 23.84 13.70
C LYS A 135 0.68 24.61 14.80
N TYR A 136 2.00 24.46 14.90
CA TYR A 136 2.81 25.19 15.87
C TYR A 136 2.83 26.70 15.60
N VAL A 137 3.03 27.09 14.33
CA VAL A 137 3.05 28.50 13.90
C VAL A 137 1.68 29.15 14.15
N THR A 138 0.59 28.50 13.75
CA THR A 138 -0.78 29.00 13.99
C THR A 138 -1.06 29.19 15.47
N ARG A 139 -0.60 28.27 16.34
CA ARG A 139 -0.72 28.41 17.80
C ARG A 139 0.05 29.62 18.32
N LYS A 140 1.26 29.86 17.82
CA LYS A 140 2.07 31.03 18.24
C LYS A 140 1.48 32.35 17.76
N LEU A 141 1.03 32.41 16.51
CA LEU A 141 0.32 33.59 16.00
C LEU A 141 -0.95 33.89 16.78
N ALA A 142 -1.70 32.85 17.19
CA ALA A 142 -2.89 33.03 18.04
C ALA A 142 -2.55 33.54 19.44
N GLU A 143 -1.43 33.09 20.03
CA GLU A 143 -0.92 33.57 21.32
C GLU A 143 -0.52 35.06 21.23
N ASP A 144 0.22 35.45 20.20
CA ASP A 144 0.63 36.85 19.95
C ASP A 144 -0.59 37.75 19.67
N THR A 145 -1.56 37.25 18.89
CA THR A 145 -2.82 37.97 18.63
C THR A 145 -3.64 38.14 19.91
N ARG A 146 -3.63 37.16 20.82
CA ARG A 146 -4.30 37.27 22.12
C ARG A 146 -3.60 38.28 23.04
N ALA A 147 -2.27 38.27 23.06
CA ALA A 147 -1.48 39.23 23.84
C ALA A 147 -1.74 40.68 23.39
N SER A 148 -1.69 40.94 22.08
CA SER A 148 -2.01 42.25 21.51
C SER A 148 -3.46 42.68 21.77
N ARG A 149 -4.43 41.77 21.64
CA ARG A 149 -5.84 42.07 22.01
C ARG A 149 -6.00 42.44 23.47
N ASN A 150 -5.33 41.74 24.40
CA ASN A 150 -5.40 42.06 25.82
C ASN A 150 -4.79 43.43 26.15
N GLN A 151 -3.75 43.86 25.43
CA GLN A 151 -3.17 45.20 25.60
C GLN A 151 -4.13 46.31 25.14
N VAL A 152 -4.91 46.06 24.09
CA VAL A 152 -5.89 47.03 23.57
C VAL A 152 -7.19 47.00 24.39
N ASN A 153 -7.62 45.83 24.86
CA ASN A 153 -8.79 45.65 25.72
C ASN A 153 -8.47 45.94 27.20
N VAL A 154 -7.88 47.09 27.48
CA VAL A 154 -7.82 47.63 28.84
C VAL A 154 -9.04 48.52 29.02
N HIS A 155 -9.87 48.23 30.03
CA HIS A 155 -11.02 49.09 30.33
C HIS A 155 -10.48 50.45 30.79
N PRO A 156 -11.06 51.57 30.33
CA PRO A 156 -10.69 52.88 30.85
C PRO A 156 -10.94 52.91 32.37
N GLU A 157 -10.08 53.63 33.10
CA GLU A 157 -10.25 53.80 34.54
C GLU A 157 -11.61 54.44 34.84
N ASP A 158 -12.35 53.82 35.74
CA ASP A 158 -13.65 54.33 36.17
C ASP A 158 -13.44 55.54 37.07
N GLN A 159 -13.88 56.70 36.58
CA GLN A 159 -13.75 57.99 37.28
C GLN A 159 -14.50 58.02 38.62
N PHE A 160 -15.43 57.10 38.85
CA PHE A 160 -16.20 57.01 40.10
C PHE A 160 -15.80 55.82 40.98
N ALA A 161 -14.68 55.14 40.70
CA ALA A 161 -14.21 53.99 41.47
C ALA A 161 -14.10 54.27 42.99
N ASP A 162 -13.73 55.51 43.35
CA ASP A 162 -13.51 55.92 44.73
C ASP A 162 -14.78 56.36 45.47
N VAL A 163 -15.93 56.49 44.80
CA VAL A 163 -17.19 57.01 45.40
C VAL A 163 -17.73 56.09 46.51
N PHE A 164 -17.39 54.81 46.46
CA PHE A 164 -17.82 53.80 47.43
C PHE A 164 -16.66 53.19 48.24
N ALA A 165 -15.43 53.66 48.04
CA ALA A 165 -14.32 53.31 48.91
C ALA A 165 -14.52 54.03 50.25
N GLY A 166 -15.17 53.34 51.20
CA GLY A 166 -15.36 53.87 52.55
C GLY A 166 -14.02 54.30 53.16
N ALA A 167 -14.04 55.39 53.94
CA ALA A 167 -12.85 55.99 54.53
C ALA A 167 -11.91 54.94 55.15
N GLU A 168 -10.65 54.93 54.73
CA GLU A 168 -9.63 54.07 55.35
C GLU A 168 -9.56 54.40 56.85
N SER A 169 -9.69 53.35 57.66
CA SER A 169 -9.64 53.47 59.12
C SER A 169 -8.19 53.76 59.54
N PRO A 170 -7.95 54.69 60.50
CA PRO A 170 -6.61 55.06 60.95
C PRO A 170 -5.87 53.94 61.68
#